data_AF-A0A537SY30-F1
#
_entry.id   AF-A0A537SY30-F1
#
_cell.length_a   1.000
_cell.length_b   1.000
_cell.length_c   1.000
_cell.angle_alpha   90.00
_cell.angle_beta   90.00
_cell.angle_gamma   90.00
#
_symmetry.space_group_name_H-M   'P 1'
#
loop_
_entity.id
_entity.type
_entity.pdbx_description
1 polymer ?
#
loop_
_entity_poly.entity_id
_entity_poly.type
_entity_poly.pdbx_seq_one_letter_code
_entity_poly.pdbx_strand_id
1 'polypeptide(L)'
;MEGQNLTVERYSGLGQPERLADICRAAVTSHPDLIFAIGGAVARHLKPLTTTIPIIAISNDPIAGKLVTNLARPDANITGVSVDAGLELISKRVGVFREVVRKLAHVRVLIASSGLLIWETNKTRLEEDAAKLGISVSFAVPEK
;
A
#
# COMPACT_ATOMS: atom_id res chain seq x y z
N MET A 1 -13.09 -6.93 -25.30
CA MET A 1 -14.38 -6.83 -24.58
C MET A 1 -14.50 -8.02 -23.65
N GLU A 2 -14.85 -7.76 -22.39
CA GLU A 2 -15.12 -8.83 -21.41
C GLU A 2 -16.21 -9.77 -21.95
N GLY A 3 -16.04 -11.08 -21.76
CA GLY A 3 -16.92 -12.12 -22.29
C GLY A 3 -16.72 -12.48 -23.77
N GLN A 4 -15.83 -11.80 -24.48
CA GLN A 4 -15.50 -12.12 -25.88
C GLN A 4 -14.04 -12.55 -26.05
N ASN A 5 -13.12 -11.78 -25.49
CA ASN A 5 -11.68 -12.04 -25.58
C ASN A 5 -10.94 -11.81 -24.25
N LEU A 6 -11.69 -11.67 -23.16
CA LEU A 6 -11.20 -11.47 -21.80
C LEU A 6 -12.25 -11.97 -20.82
N THR A 7 -11.84 -12.80 -19.86
CA THR A 7 -12.67 -13.15 -18.69
C THR A 7 -12.09 -12.43 -17.49
N VAL A 8 -12.91 -11.71 -16.73
CA VAL A 8 -12.47 -11.01 -15.51
C VAL A 8 -13.15 -11.61 -14.30
N GLU A 9 -12.43 -12.47 -13.60
CA GLU A 9 -12.83 -12.92 -12.26
C GLU A 9 -12.47 -11.86 -11.23
N ARG A 10 -13.41 -11.56 -10.33
CA ARG A 10 -13.26 -10.51 -9.32
C ARG A 10 -13.30 -11.12 -7.93
N TYR A 11 -12.25 -10.87 -7.18
CA TYR A 11 -12.06 -11.38 -5.82
C TYR A 11 -11.97 -10.20 -4.85
N SER A 12 -12.68 -10.28 -3.73
CA SER A 12 -12.64 -9.25 -2.70
C SER A 12 -12.73 -9.84 -1.30
N GLY A 13 -11.85 -9.37 -0.43
CA GLY A 13 -11.93 -9.65 1.00
C GLY A 13 -13.00 -8.81 1.71
N LEU A 14 -13.69 -7.90 1.02
CA LEU A 14 -14.68 -6.98 1.62
C LEU A 14 -14.16 -6.23 2.85
N GLY A 15 -12.86 -5.86 2.84
CA GLY A 15 -12.21 -5.18 3.95
C GLY A 15 -11.79 -6.08 5.12
N GLN A 16 -11.98 -7.39 5.04
CA GLN A 16 -11.64 -8.37 6.06
C GLN A 16 -10.25 -8.99 5.78
N PRO A 17 -9.20 -8.63 6.55
CA PRO A 17 -7.84 -9.12 6.31
C PRO A 17 -7.72 -10.64 6.36
N GLU A 18 -8.49 -11.29 7.22
CA GLU A 18 -8.53 -12.74 7.40
C GLU A 18 -8.94 -13.51 6.14
N ARG A 19 -9.68 -12.86 5.23
CA ARG A 19 -10.11 -13.47 3.96
C ARG A 19 -9.08 -13.35 2.86
N LEU A 20 -8.02 -12.54 3.04
CA LEU A 20 -7.04 -12.29 1.97
C LEU A 20 -6.34 -13.56 1.52
N ALA A 21 -6.00 -14.46 2.46
CA ALA A 21 -5.35 -15.72 2.13
C ALA A 21 -6.23 -16.59 1.21
N ASP A 22 -7.53 -16.70 1.53
CA ASP A 22 -8.45 -17.56 0.79
C ASP A 22 -8.79 -17.01 -0.59
N ILE A 23 -9.04 -15.70 -0.70
CA ILE A 23 -9.31 -15.09 -2.01
C ILE A 23 -8.08 -15.15 -2.93
N CYS A 24 -6.87 -15.01 -2.38
CA CYS A 24 -5.63 -15.09 -3.17
C CYS A 24 -5.40 -16.53 -3.64
N ARG A 25 -5.68 -17.53 -2.79
CA ARG A 25 -5.60 -18.94 -3.18
C ARG A 25 -6.61 -19.27 -4.27
N ALA A 26 -7.86 -18.84 -4.12
CA ALA A 26 -8.90 -19.03 -5.13
C ALA A 26 -8.49 -18.43 -6.49
N ALA A 27 -7.96 -17.19 -6.47
CA ALA A 27 -7.50 -16.51 -7.69
C ALA A 27 -6.32 -17.21 -8.38
N VAL A 28 -5.42 -17.87 -7.63
CA VAL A 28 -4.32 -18.65 -8.23
C VAL A 28 -4.82 -19.99 -8.76
N THR A 29 -5.72 -20.64 -8.03
CA THR A 29 -6.31 -21.95 -8.41
C THR A 29 -7.26 -21.85 -9.60
N SER A 30 -7.79 -20.66 -9.94
CA SER A 30 -8.52 -20.49 -11.20
C SER A 30 -7.62 -20.47 -12.44
N HIS A 31 -6.29 -20.60 -12.25
CA HIS A 31 -5.28 -20.66 -13.32
C HIS A 31 -5.40 -19.51 -14.35
N PRO A 32 -5.42 -18.24 -13.91
CA PRO A 32 -5.53 -17.11 -14.82
C PRO A 32 -4.23 -16.88 -15.58
N ASP A 33 -4.33 -16.23 -16.75
CA ASP A 33 -3.17 -15.77 -17.50
C ASP A 33 -2.41 -14.63 -16.79
N LEU A 34 -3.11 -13.87 -15.93
CA LEU A 34 -2.57 -12.71 -15.21
C LEU A 34 -3.43 -12.39 -13.97
N ILE A 35 -2.78 -11.93 -12.90
CA ILE A 35 -3.47 -11.45 -11.70
C ILE A 35 -3.25 -9.94 -11.54
N PHE A 36 -4.34 -9.19 -11.46
CA PHE A 36 -4.31 -7.76 -11.16
C PHE A 36 -4.59 -7.52 -9.67
N ALA A 37 -3.55 -7.20 -8.91
CA ALA A 37 -3.59 -7.07 -7.45
C ALA A 37 -3.72 -5.60 -7.03
N ILE A 38 -4.89 -5.23 -6.51
CA ILE A 38 -5.13 -3.89 -5.97
C ILE A 38 -4.76 -3.87 -4.48
N GLY A 39 -3.65 -3.22 -4.16
CA GLY A 39 -3.14 -3.05 -2.80
C GLY A 39 -1.96 -3.97 -2.46
N GLY A 40 -0.95 -3.40 -1.79
CA GLY A 40 0.28 -4.11 -1.45
C GLY A 40 0.07 -5.31 -0.51
N ALA A 41 -0.99 -5.33 0.31
CA ALA A 41 -1.33 -6.48 1.13
C ALA A 41 -1.77 -7.69 0.29
N VAL A 42 -2.57 -7.47 -0.77
CA VAL A 42 -3.03 -8.53 -1.69
C VAL A 42 -1.84 -9.09 -2.45
N ALA A 43 -1.00 -8.23 -3.03
CA ALA A 43 0.18 -8.64 -3.77
C ALA A 43 1.16 -9.47 -2.92
N ARG A 44 1.32 -9.12 -1.63
CA ARG A 44 2.12 -9.91 -0.68
C ARG A 44 1.55 -11.31 -0.40
N HIS A 45 0.23 -11.47 -0.36
CA HIS A 45 -0.40 -12.80 -0.19
C HIS A 45 -0.30 -13.64 -1.46
N LEU A 46 -0.27 -13.02 -2.64
CA LEU A 46 -0.11 -13.71 -3.94
C LEU A 46 1.34 -14.13 -4.21
N LYS A 47 2.32 -13.31 -3.83
CA LYS A 47 3.76 -13.55 -4.06
C LYS A 47 4.24 -14.97 -3.71
N PRO A 48 3.88 -15.58 -2.57
CA PRO A 48 4.31 -16.95 -2.25
C PRO A 48 3.48 -18.04 -2.94
N LEU A 49 2.33 -17.72 -3.52
CA LEU A 49 1.41 -18.70 -4.12
C LEU A 49 1.74 -19.03 -5.57
N THR A 50 2.48 -18.16 -6.26
CA THR A 50 2.89 -18.40 -7.65
C THR A 50 4.15 -17.60 -7.99
N THR A 51 5.06 -18.26 -8.72
CA THR A 51 6.25 -17.65 -9.30
C THR A 51 6.16 -17.53 -10.83
N THR A 52 5.07 -18.03 -11.43
CA THR A 52 4.92 -18.16 -12.89
C THR A 52 3.77 -17.32 -13.44
N ILE A 53 2.67 -17.17 -12.70
CA ILE A 53 1.54 -16.33 -13.14
C ILE A 53 1.95 -14.87 -12.96
N PRO A 54 1.94 -14.03 -14.00
CA PRO A 54 2.27 -12.62 -13.87
C PRO A 54 1.32 -11.89 -12.91
N ILE A 55 1.88 -11.10 -11.99
CA ILE A 55 1.14 -10.26 -11.06
C ILE A 55 1.41 -8.79 -11.39
N ILE A 56 0.35 -8.05 -11.71
CA ILE A 56 0.38 -6.59 -11.85
C ILE A 56 -0.19 -5.99 -10.56
N ALA A 57 0.67 -5.37 -9.76
CA ALA A 57 0.31 -4.81 -8.46
C ALA A 57 0.17 -3.29 -8.50
N ILE A 58 -0.89 -2.77 -7.89
CA ILE A 58 -0.97 -1.37 -7.47
C ILE A 58 -0.62 -1.32 -5.98
N SER A 59 0.44 -0.60 -5.62
CA SER A 59 0.89 -0.49 -4.23
C SER A 59 1.46 0.89 -3.92
N ASN A 60 1.54 1.24 -2.64
CA ASN A 60 2.14 2.50 -2.22
C ASN A 60 3.65 2.47 -2.44
N ASP A 61 4.37 1.66 -1.64
CA ASP A 61 5.80 1.44 -1.78
C ASP A 61 6.06 -0.08 -1.87
N PRO A 62 6.39 -0.60 -3.07
CA PRO A 62 6.62 -2.04 -3.25
C PRO A 62 7.99 -2.50 -2.73
N ILE A 63 8.94 -1.59 -2.48
CA ILE A 63 10.24 -1.93 -1.86
C ILE A 63 10.07 -2.02 -0.35
N ALA A 64 9.53 -0.99 0.30
CA ALA A 64 9.26 -1.02 1.75
C ALA A 64 8.27 -2.14 2.10
N GLY A 65 7.30 -2.40 1.22
CA GLY A 65 6.38 -3.53 1.31
C GLY A 65 7.01 -4.90 1.04
N LYS A 66 8.32 -4.99 0.74
CA LYS A 66 9.06 -6.23 0.42
C LYS A 66 8.46 -7.02 -0.75
N LEU A 67 7.71 -6.34 -1.61
CA LEU A 67 7.08 -6.92 -2.78
C LEU A 67 8.10 -7.14 -3.90
N VAL A 68 8.96 -6.14 -4.14
CA VAL A 68 10.11 -6.21 -5.05
C VAL A 68 11.33 -5.58 -4.35
N THR A 69 12.51 -5.87 -4.87
CA THR A 69 13.80 -5.33 -4.38
C THR A 69 14.26 -4.12 -5.21
N ASN A 70 13.80 -4.01 -6.46
CA ASN A 70 14.20 -3.00 -7.42
C ASN A 70 13.02 -2.61 -8.32
N LEU A 71 12.76 -1.30 -8.45
CA LEU A 71 11.66 -0.78 -9.27
C LEU A 71 11.95 -0.85 -10.77
N ALA A 72 13.19 -0.59 -11.18
CA ALA A 72 13.58 -0.57 -12.59
C ALA A 72 13.64 -1.98 -13.20
N ARG A 73 13.93 -2.98 -12.36
CA ARG A 73 14.01 -4.39 -12.73
C ARG A 73 13.50 -5.27 -11.58
N PRO A 74 12.20 -5.58 -11.53
CA PRO A 74 11.66 -6.47 -10.50
C PRO A 74 12.24 -7.89 -10.61
N ASP A 75 12.65 -8.47 -9.48
CA ASP A 75 13.32 -9.79 -9.42
C ASP A 75 12.35 -11.00 -9.50
N ALA A 76 11.06 -10.77 -9.74
CA ALA A 76 10.02 -11.81 -9.67
C ALA A 76 8.97 -11.62 -10.79
N ASN A 77 7.96 -12.50 -10.83
CA ASN A 77 6.76 -12.37 -11.65
C ASN A 77 5.84 -11.20 -11.27
N ILE A 78 6.34 -10.18 -10.57
CA ILE A 78 5.57 -9.05 -10.05
C ILE A 78 6.09 -7.75 -10.64
N THR A 79 5.20 -6.97 -11.25
CA THR A 79 5.45 -5.59 -11.69
C THR A 79 4.21 -4.75 -11.40
N GLY A 80 4.18 -3.47 -11.80
CA GLY A 80 2.98 -2.66 -11.74
C GLY A 80 3.24 -1.19 -11.44
N VAL A 81 2.39 -0.59 -10.60
CA VAL A 81 2.36 0.85 -10.35
C VAL A 81 2.54 1.14 -8.87
N SER A 82 3.52 1.99 -8.59
CA SER A 82 3.69 2.67 -7.30
C SER A 82 2.81 3.90 -7.29
N VAL A 83 1.84 3.99 -6.39
CA VAL A 83 0.92 5.15 -6.25
C VAL A 83 1.32 6.10 -5.13
N ASP A 84 2.35 5.74 -4.35
CA ASP A 84 2.96 6.70 -3.43
C ASP A 84 3.93 7.59 -4.22
N ALA A 85 3.70 8.90 -4.16
CA ALA A 85 4.63 9.89 -4.68
C ALA A 85 5.84 10.09 -3.75
N GLY A 86 5.91 9.32 -2.65
CA GLY A 86 7.01 9.33 -1.70
C GLY A 86 6.83 10.35 -0.58
N LEU A 87 7.87 10.44 0.25
CA LEU A 87 7.89 11.19 1.49
C LEU A 87 7.58 12.69 1.32
N GLU A 88 7.93 13.30 0.18
CA GLU A 88 7.68 14.73 -0.08
C GLU A 88 6.18 15.09 -0.02
N LEU A 89 5.31 14.15 -0.40
CA LEU A 89 3.87 14.34 -0.36
C LEU A 89 3.35 14.46 1.09
N ILE A 90 3.97 13.74 2.03
CA ILE A 90 3.61 13.76 3.45
C ILE A 90 3.94 15.13 4.04
N SER A 91 5.13 15.65 3.78
CA SER A 91 5.56 16.98 4.24
C SER A 91 4.68 18.08 3.65
N LYS A 92 4.28 17.95 2.38
CA LYS A 92 3.35 18.89 1.75
C LYS A 92 1.97 18.88 2.40
N ARG A 93 1.45 17.71 2.81
CA ARG A 93 0.16 17.61 3.55
C ARG A 93 0.20 18.38 4.87
N VAL A 94 1.31 18.32 5.62
CA VAL A 94 1.47 19.13 6.84
C VAL A 94 1.53 20.63 6.53
N GLY A 95 2.24 21.01 5.45
CA GLY A 95 2.25 22.38 4.96
C GLY A 95 0.85 22.93 4.64
N VAL A 96 0.03 22.13 3.94
CA VAL A 96 -1.36 22.48 3.64
C VAL A 96 -2.19 22.64 4.92
N PHE A 97 -2.00 21.78 5.92
CA PHE A 97 -2.70 21.96 7.20
C PHE A 97 -2.37 23.28 7.89
N ARG A 98 -1.13 23.76 7.81
CA ARG A 98 -0.75 25.09 8.32
C ARG A 98 -1.41 26.22 7.55
N GLU A 99 -1.53 26.09 6.22
CA GLU A 99 -2.20 27.08 5.36
C GLU A 99 -3.69 27.21 5.71
N VAL A 100 -4.37 26.07 5.94
CA VAL A 100 -5.80 26.03 6.27
C VAL A 100 -6.05 26.40 7.75
N VAL A 101 -5.26 25.86 8.67
CA VAL A 101 -5.39 26.05 10.11
C VAL A 101 -4.16 26.77 10.66
N ARG A 102 -4.21 28.10 10.63
CA ARG A 102 -3.05 28.97 10.96
C ARG A 102 -2.48 28.80 12.37
N LYS A 103 -3.26 28.30 13.33
CA LYS A 103 -2.85 28.08 14.74
C LYS A 103 -2.67 26.59 15.06
N LEU A 104 -2.45 25.75 14.06
CA LEU A 104 -2.23 24.33 14.27
C LEU A 104 -0.90 24.10 15.02
N ALA A 105 -0.98 23.47 16.19
CA ALA A 105 0.18 23.15 17.03
C ALA A 105 0.40 21.64 17.21
N HIS A 106 -0.65 20.84 17.01
CA HIS A 106 -0.60 19.39 17.19
C HIS A 106 -1.46 18.67 16.15
N VAL A 107 -0.92 17.59 15.59
CA VAL A 107 -1.63 16.67 14.69
C VAL A 107 -1.54 15.26 15.24
N ARG A 108 -2.67 14.57 15.35
CA ARG A 108 -2.71 13.15 15.69
C ARG A 108 -3.02 12.33 14.45
N VAL A 109 -2.15 11.39 14.10
CA VAL A 109 -2.29 10.50 12.95
C VAL A 109 -2.84 9.16 13.41
N LEU A 110 -4.03 8.82 12.93
CA LEU A 110 -4.65 7.51 13.15
C LEU A 110 -4.24 6.56 12.02
N ILE A 111 -3.68 5.40 12.39
CA ILE A 111 -3.11 4.45 11.45
C ILE A 111 -3.79 3.10 11.61
N ALA A 112 -4.30 2.55 10.51
CA ALA A 112 -4.78 1.17 10.53
C ALA A 112 -3.60 0.21 10.77
N SER A 113 -3.80 -0.83 11.58
CA SER A 113 -2.72 -1.77 11.94
C SER A 113 -2.11 -2.47 10.70
N SER A 114 -2.86 -2.58 9.60
CA SER A 114 -2.40 -3.10 8.32
C SER A 114 -1.38 -2.20 7.59
N GLY A 115 -1.29 -0.92 7.96
CA GLY A 115 -0.38 0.07 7.40
C GLY A 115 0.92 0.27 8.20
N LEU A 116 1.07 -0.36 9.37
CA LEU A 116 2.19 -0.15 10.29
C LEU A 116 3.56 -0.30 9.62
N LEU A 117 3.77 -1.35 8.81
CA LEU A 117 5.05 -1.61 8.14
C LEU A 117 5.52 -0.44 7.26
N ILE A 118 4.60 0.12 6.48
CA ILE A 118 4.90 1.25 5.57
C ILE A 118 5.12 2.52 6.39
N TRP A 119 4.42 2.63 7.52
CA TRP A 119 4.40 3.85 8.31
C TRP A 119 5.56 3.98 9.28
N GLU A 120 6.08 2.87 9.81
CA GLU A 120 7.33 2.88 10.58
C GLU A 120 8.50 3.44 9.76
N THR A 121 8.54 3.17 8.45
CA THR A 121 9.56 3.71 7.55
C THR A 121 9.46 5.23 7.38
N ASN A 122 8.27 5.80 7.50
CA ASN A 122 8.00 7.20 7.16
C ASN A 122 7.83 8.13 8.38
N LYS A 123 7.64 7.54 9.58
CA LYS A 123 7.32 8.25 10.82
C LYS A 123 8.32 9.35 11.16
N THR A 124 9.60 9.02 11.24
CA THR A 124 10.66 9.94 11.69
C THR A 124 10.70 11.20 10.84
N ARG A 125 10.55 11.04 9.52
CA ARG A 125 10.62 12.17 8.61
C ARG A 125 9.40 13.10 8.72
N LEU A 126 8.20 12.54 8.92
CA LEU A 126 7.00 13.33 9.19
C LEU A 126 7.16 14.16 10.46
N GLU A 127 7.71 13.58 11.54
CA GLU A 127 7.99 14.30 12.78
C GLU A 127 8.97 15.46 12.54
N GLU A 128 10.07 15.21 11.83
CA GLU A 128 11.07 16.25 11.48
C GLU A 128 10.46 17.39 10.67
N ASP A 129 9.70 17.08 9.63
CA ASP A 129 9.14 18.09 8.72
C ASP A 129 7.99 18.87 9.37
N ALA A 130 7.20 18.23 10.24
CA ALA A 130 6.22 18.93 11.07
C ALA A 130 6.88 19.84 12.11
N ALA A 131 7.99 19.41 12.72
CA ALA A 131 8.72 20.20 13.70
C ALA A 131 9.27 21.51 13.09
N LYS A 132 9.76 21.48 11.84
CA LYS A 132 10.17 22.68 11.08
C LYS A 132 9.04 23.70 10.91
N LEU A 133 7.79 23.25 11.01
CA LEU A 133 6.59 24.08 10.90
C LEU A 133 6.01 24.45 12.27
N GLY A 134 6.67 24.08 13.39
CA GLY A 134 6.19 24.30 14.74
C GLY A 134 5.03 23.38 15.14
N ILE A 135 4.82 22.28 14.42
CA ILE A 135 3.73 21.33 14.64
C ILE A 135 4.31 20.06 15.26
N SER A 136 3.73 19.65 16.39
CA SER A 136 4.01 18.35 17.00
C SER A 136 3.09 17.27 16.41
N VAL A 137 3.61 16.04 16.26
CA VAL A 137 2.84 14.91 15.72
C VAL A 137 2.78 13.79 16.75
N SER A 138 1.60 13.20 16.94
CA SER A 138 1.42 11.96 17.69
C SER A 138 0.71 10.91 16.85
N PHE A 139 0.83 9.64 17.27
CA PHE A 139 0.30 8.51 16.52
C PHE A 139 -0.65 7.70 17.37
N ALA A 140 -1.72 7.22 16.76
CA ALA A 140 -2.62 6.24 17.35
C ALA A 140 -2.77 5.07 16.39
N VAL A 141 -2.60 3.87 16.93
CA VAL A 141 -3.04 2.63 16.28
C VAL A 141 -4.26 2.17 17.07
N PRO A 142 -5.43 2.00 16.43
CA PRO A 142 -6.59 1.43 17.11
C PRO A 142 -6.23 0.05 17.69
N GLU A 143 -6.64 -0.21 18.93
CA GLU A 143 -6.69 -1.57 19.45
C GLU A 143 -7.69 -2.39 18.61
N LYS A 144 -7.39 -3.68 18.42
CA LYS A 144 -8.21 -4.60 17.62
C LYS A 144 -9.56 -4.86 18.25
#